data_AF-A0A9N8H5Z9-F1
#
_entry.id   AF-A0A9N8H5Z9-F1
#
_cell.length_a   1.000
_cell.length_b   1.000
_cell.length_c   1.000
_cell.angle_alpha   90.00
_cell.angle_beta   90.00
_cell.angle_gamma   90.00
#
_symmetry.space_group_name_H-M   'P 1'
#
loop_
_entity.id
_entity.type
_entity.pdbx_description
1 polymer ?
#
loop_
_entity_poly.entity_id
_entity_poly.type
_entity_poly.pdbx_seq_one_letter_code
_entity_poly.pdbx_strand_id
1 'polypeptide(L)'
;MIHAILVDTMKEQPRCSFAVFEACRSGPSQNPATEQAALAHIRAFQGDMSDASSFIACLSPAVLEEILKDPEVTMMDLKLFQMLTSWEQGGTSDDEDNTPQDYRRSTAKELAEHINLEGISQYHLTKTVQPSGLVSEGKLSDVREKLAEKNLVDLDRYFARLERANSKFGYKC
;
A
#
# COMPACT_ATOMS: atom_id res chain seq x y z
N MET A 1 -18.17 4.45 26.75
CA MET A 1 -19.00 3.41 26.11
C MET A 1 -18.75 3.33 24.60
N ILE A 2 -18.90 4.42 23.84
CA ILE A 2 -18.70 4.44 22.37
C ILE A 2 -17.30 3.95 21.94
N HIS A 3 -16.24 4.40 22.63
CA HIS A 3 -14.86 3.96 22.33
C HIS A 3 -14.69 2.43 22.36
N ALA A 4 -15.21 1.77 23.41
CA ALA A 4 -15.09 0.32 23.54
C ALA A 4 -15.78 -0.42 22.39
N ILE A 5 -16.98 0.04 22.01
CA ILE A 5 -17.74 -0.53 20.88
C ILE A 5 -16.96 -0.40 19.57
N LEU A 6 -16.37 0.78 19.30
CA LEU A 6 -15.57 0.99 18.10
C LEU A 6 -14.31 0.11 18.08
N VAL A 7 -13.60 0.01 19.21
CA VAL A 7 -12.41 -0.84 19.33
C VAL A 7 -12.76 -2.31 19.11
N ASP A 8 -13.85 -2.80 19.71
CA ASP A 8 -14.28 -4.19 19.52
C ASP A 8 -14.76 -4.43 18.07
N THR A 9 -15.43 -3.46 17.46
CA THR A 9 -15.82 -3.52 16.05
C THR A 9 -14.60 -3.62 15.12
N MET A 10 -13.51 -2.88 15.40
CA MET A 10 -12.27 -2.98 14.62
C MET A 10 -11.53 -4.31 14.81
N LYS A 11 -11.69 -4.98 15.96
CA LYS A 11 -11.16 -6.34 16.15
C LYS A 11 -11.92 -7.36 15.31
N GLU A 12 -13.25 -7.26 15.28
CA GLU A 12 -14.11 -8.18 14.51
C GLU A 12 -14.04 -7.89 13.01
N GLN A 13 -13.95 -6.63 12.63
CA GLN A 13 -13.90 -6.17 11.24
C GLN A 13 -12.76 -5.15 11.06
N PRO A 14 -11.51 -5.61 10.87
CA PRO A 14 -10.35 -4.74 10.73
C PRO A 14 -10.46 -3.69 9.64
N ARG A 15 -11.21 -3.95 8.56
CA ARG A 15 -11.45 -2.98 7.47
C ARG A 15 -12.21 -1.73 7.90
N CYS A 16 -12.97 -1.78 9.00
CA CYS A 16 -13.67 -0.62 9.51
C CYS A 16 -12.72 0.43 10.10
N SER A 17 -11.45 0.05 10.38
CA SER A 17 -10.44 0.98 10.91
C SER A 17 -10.22 2.19 10.01
N PHE A 18 -10.30 2.03 8.68
CA PHE A 18 -10.19 3.14 7.72
C PHE A 18 -11.27 4.20 7.94
N ALA A 19 -12.54 3.79 8.04
CA ALA A 19 -13.64 4.72 8.27
C ALA A 19 -13.62 5.31 9.69
N VAL A 20 -13.23 4.52 10.70
CA VAL A 20 -13.08 5.04 12.07
C VAL A 20 -11.97 6.08 12.13
N PHE A 21 -10.85 5.85 11.44
CA PHE A 21 -9.73 6.77 11.39
C PHE A 21 -10.11 8.08 10.68
N GLU A 22 -10.76 8.00 9.51
CA GLU A 22 -11.32 9.15 8.79
C GLU A 22 -12.30 9.95 9.67
N ALA A 23 -13.22 9.26 10.36
CA ALA A 23 -14.17 9.91 11.25
C ALA A 23 -13.50 10.61 12.45
N CYS A 24 -12.38 10.08 12.96
CA CYS A 24 -11.59 10.73 14.02
C CYS A 24 -10.91 12.00 13.51
N ARG A 25 -10.46 12.02 12.25
CA ARG A 25 -9.79 13.17 11.62
C ARG A 25 -10.74 14.29 11.24
N SER A 26 -11.92 13.93 10.71
CA SER A 26 -12.92 14.87 10.19
C SER A 26 -13.96 15.29 11.25
N GLY A 27 -14.05 14.58 12.38
CA GLY A 27 -15.07 14.78 13.41
C GLY A 27 -14.73 15.80 14.50
N PRO A 28 -15.74 16.41 15.17
CA PRO A 28 -15.54 17.40 16.23
C PRO A 28 -15.06 16.80 17.56
N SER A 29 -15.17 15.49 17.75
CA SER A 29 -14.70 14.80 18.95
C SER A 29 -13.50 13.91 18.62
N GLN A 30 -12.32 14.51 18.58
CA GLN A 30 -11.06 13.77 18.48
C GLN A 30 -10.88 12.99 19.78
N ASN A 31 -11.07 11.66 19.72
CA ASN A 31 -10.66 10.76 20.79
C ASN A 31 -9.32 10.14 20.39
N PRO A 32 -8.18 10.62 20.95
CA PRO A 32 -6.86 10.16 20.53
C PRO A 32 -6.66 8.66 20.72
N ALA A 33 -7.31 8.05 21.71
CA ALA A 33 -7.21 6.61 21.95
C ALA A 33 -7.92 5.81 20.85
N THR A 34 -9.07 6.26 20.36
CA THR A 34 -9.77 5.61 19.23
C THR A 34 -8.96 5.76 17.95
N GLU A 35 -8.43 6.97 17.71
CA GLU A 35 -7.61 7.28 16.53
C GLU A 35 -6.36 6.40 16.49
N GLN A 36 -5.60 6.34 17.59
CA GLN A 36 -4.41 5.48 17.70
C GLN A 36 -4.75 4.01 17.52
N ALA A 37 -5.88 3.54 18.06
CA ALA A 37 -6.33 2.17 17.86
C ALA A 37 -6.65 1.91 16.38
N ALA A 38 -7.38 2.80 15.72
CA ALA A 38 -7.70 2.68 14.30
C ALA A 38 -6.44 2.66 13.43
N LEU A 39 -5.50 3.58 13.68
CA LEU A 39 -4.23 3.63 12.97
C LEU A 39 -3.39 2.37 13.21
N ALA A 40 -3.35 1.84 14.43
CA ALA A 40 -2.68 0.57 14.73
C ALA A 40 -3.28 -0.61 13.94
N HIS A 41 -4.61 -0.66 13.80
CA HIS A 41 -5.28 -1.66 12.97
C HIS A 41 -4.98 -1.47 11.47
N ILE A 42 -4.88 -0.24 10.97
CA ILE A 42 -4.49 0.05 9.58
C ILE A 42 -3.05 -0.43 9.33
N ARG A 43 -2.11 -0.09 10.21
CA ARG A 43 -0.68 -0.47 10.09
C ARG A 43 -0.45 -1.97 10.03
N ALA A 44 -1.29 -2.72 10.74
CA ALA A 44 -1.25 -4.18 10.83
C ALA A 44 -2.29 -4.87 9.94
N PHE A 45 -2.94 -4.16 9.01
CA PHE A 45 -3.99 -4.73 8.19
C PHE A 45 -3.41 -5.78 7.22
N GLN A 46 -3.85 -7.03 7.40
CA GLN A 46 -3.42 -8.18 6.59
C GLN A 46 -4.51 -8.68 5.62
N GLY A 47 -5.68 -8.02 5.60
CA GLY A 47 -6.81 -8.42 4.77
C GLY A 47 -6.61 -8.15 3.28
N ASP A 48 -7.59 -8.56 2.47
CA ASP A 48 -7.64 -8.14 1.08
C ASP A 48 -8.10 -6.68 0.95
N MET A 49 -7.47 -5.93 0.05
CA MET A 49 -7.82 -4.54 -0.21
C MET A 49 -9.14 -4.41 -0.96
N SER A 50 -9.51 -5.43 -1.74
CA SER A 50 -10.83 -5.51 -2.37
C SER A 50 -11.95 -5.47 -1.33
N ASP A 51 -11.76 -6.14 -0.19
CA ASP A 51 -12.78 -6.26 0.86
C ASP A 51 -12.93 -4.97 1.68
N ALA A 52 -11.89 -4.14 1.67
CA ALA A 52 -11.87 -2.83 2.31
C ALA A 52 -12.20 -1.68 1.34
N SER A 53 -12.38 -1.95 0.05
CA SER A 53 -12.53 -0.95 -1.01
C SER A 53 -13.59 0.10 -0.72
N SER A 54 -14.76 -0.29 -0.19
CA SER A 54 -15.83 0.64 0.18
C SER A 54 -15.44 1.60 1.31
N PHE A 55 -14.65 1.14 2.28
CA PHE A 55 -14.17 1.96 3.38
C PHE A 55 -13.02 2.86 2.94
N ILE A 56 -12.14 2.32 2.09
CA ILE A 56 -11.02 3.05 1.48
C ILE A 56 -11.56 4.18 0.61
N ALA A 57 -12.61 3.96 -0.18
CA ALA A 57 -13.22 4.96 -1.06
C ALA A 57 -13.71 6.23 -0.33
N CYS A 58 -14.02 6.11 0.96
CA CYS A 58 -14.48 7.21 1.81
C CYS A 58 -13.34 8.04 2.43
N LEU A 59 -12.08 7.60 2.32
CA LEU A 59 -10.95 8.34 2.88
C LEU A 59 -10.77 9.69 2.17
N SER A 60 -10.39 10.71 2.93
CA SER A 60 -9.91 11.96 2.37
C SER A 60 -8.47 11.83 1.84
N PRO A 61 -8.05 12.67 0.88
CA PRO A 61 -6.66 12.69 0.41
C PRO A 61 -5.63 12.86 1.52
N ALA A 62 -5.92 13.72 2.50
CA ALA A 62 -5.01 14.00 3.61
C ALA A 62 -4.80 12.77 4.50
N VAL A 63 -5.87 12.03 4.78
CA VAL A 63 -5.80 10.78 5.55
C VAL A 63 -5.05 9.70 4.78
N LEU A 64 -5.28 9.61 3.47
CA LEU A 64 -4.58 8.65 2.62
C LEU A 64 -3.07 8.96 2.57
N GLU A 65 -2.71 10.23 2.42
CA GLU A 65 -1.31 10.70 2.46
C GLU A 65 -0.65 10.37 3.80
N GLU A 66 -1.36 10.57 4.90
CA GLU A 66 -0.86 10.24 6.24
C GLU A 66 -0.55 8.75 6.39
N ILE A 67 -1.47 7.87 5.96
CA ILE A 67 -1.27 6.41 5.99
C ILE A 67 -0.08 6.02 5.10
N LEU A 68 0.06 6.61 3.91
CA LEU A 68 1.15 6.29 2.98
C LEU A 68 2.53 6.75 3.48
N LYS A 69 2.58 7.82 4.28
CA LYS A 69 3.83 8.38 4.85
C LYS A 69 4.19 7.80 6.22
N ASP A 70 3.32 6.99 6.81
CA ASP A 70 3.50 6.48 8.16
C ASP A 70 4.61 5.41 8.20
N PRO A 71 5.75 5.67 8.88
CA PRO A 71 6.87 4.75 8.92
C PRO A 71 6.60 3.47 9.72
N GLU A 72 5.53 3.43 10.52
CA GLU A 72 5.14 2.27 11.31
C GLU A 72 4.18 1.34 10.55
N VAL A 73 3.80 1.69 9.32
CA VAL A 73 3.01 0.81 8.46
C VAL A 73 3.86 -0.39 8.04
N THR A 74 3.39 -1.58 8.43
CA THR A 74 4.06 -2.86 8.12
C THR A 74 3.50 -3.53 6.87
N MET A 75 2.57 -2.86 6.19
CA MET A 75 1.90 -3.37 5.01
C MET A 75 2.87 -3.41 3.83
N MET A 76 2.72 -4.42 2.97
CA MET A 76 3.54 -4.50 1.75
C MET A 76 3.27 -3.31 0.83
N ASP A 77 4.31 -2.79 0.16
CA ASP A 77 4.18 -1.67 -0.80
C ASP A 77 3.09 -1.91 -1.86
N LEU A 78 2.93 -3.16 -2.29
CA LEU A 78 1.85 -3.56 -3.20
C LEU A 78 0.46 -3.32 -2.62
N LYS A 79 0.25 -3.59 -1.33
CA LYS A 79 -1.05 -3.39 -0.66
C LYS A 79 -1.36 -1.91 -0.51
N LEU A 80 -0.36 -1.08 -0.23
CA LEU A 80 -0.50 0.39 -0.25
C LEU A 80 -0.88 0.89 -1.65
N PHE A 81 -0.27 0.32 -2.69
CA PHE A 81 -0.63 0.64 -4.07
C PHE A 81 -2.07 0.22 -4.41
N GLN A 82 -2.50 -0.96 -3.96
CA GLN A 82 -3.87 -1.44 -4.15
C GLN A 82 -4.89 -0.59 -3.39
N MET A 83 -4.55 -0.12 -2.18
CA MET A 83 -5.37 0.82 -1.41
C MET A 83 -5.56 2.12 -2.20
N LEU A 84 -4.48 2.69 -2.72
CA LEU A 84 -4.52 3.91 -3.54
C LEU A 84 -5.33 3.73 -4.83
N THR A 85 -5.18 2.58 -5.49
CA THR A 85 -5.97 2.23 -6.69
C THR A 85 -7.45 2.07 -6.35
N SER A 86 -7.78 1.46 -5.21
CA SER A 86 -9.17 1.30 -4.75
C SER A 86 -9.80 2.64 -4.40
N TRP A 87 -9.03 3.56 -3.80
CA TRP A 87 -9.48 4.91 -3.50
C TRP A 87 -9.78 5.71 -4.78
N GLU A 88 -8.91 5.63 -5.78
CA GLU A 88 -9.10 6.30 -7.08
C GLU A 88 -10.37 5.80 -7.78
N GLN A 89 -10.59 4.48 -7.79
CA GLN A 89 -11.75 3.85 -8.44
C GLN A 89 -13.06 4.06 -7.68
N GLY A 90 -13.00 4.20 -6.35
CA GLY A 90 -14.17 4.26 -5.48
C GLY A 90 -15.00 5.55 -5.57
N GLY A 91 -14.52 6.58 -6.26
CA GLY A 91 -15.25 7.86 -6.45
C GLY A 91 -16.25 7.87 -7.61
N THR A 92 -16.61 6.70 -8.17
CA THR A 92 -17.37 6.57 -9.43
C THR A 92 -18.89 6.40 -9.25
N SER A 93 -19.43 6.62 -8.05
CA SER A 93 -20.88 6.51 -7.83
C SER A 93 -21.60 7.85 -8.06
N ASP A 94 -22.23 7.95 -9.23
CA ASP A 94 -23.45 8.72 -9.54
C ASP A 94 -23.42 10.24 -9.76
N ASP A 95 -22.29 10.95 -9.66
CA ASP A 95 -22.26 12.37 -10.05
C ASP A 95 -21.88 12.54 -11.54
N GLU A 96 -22.87 12.89 -12.36
CA GLU A 96 -22.79 13.11 -13.83
C GLU A 96 -21.83 14.23 -14.27
N ASP A 97 -21.24 14.98 -13.33
CA ASP A 97 -20.15 15.91 -13.59
C ASP A 97 -18.82 15.17 -13.43
N ASN A 98 -18.09 14.95 -14.53
CA ASN A 98 -16.77 14.28 -14.59
C ASN A 98 -15.64 14.91 -13.73
N THR A 99 -15.95 15.84 -12.82
CA THR A 99 -14.97 16.57 -12.00
C THR A 99 -14.37 15.76 -10.83
N PRO A 100 -15.07 14.83 -10.13
CA PRO A 100 -14.48 14.10 -9.01
C PRO A 100 -13.45 13.05 -9.41
N GLN A 101 -13.61 12.41 -10.58
CA GLN A 101 -12.73 11.31 -11.00
C GLN A 101 -11.35 11.83 -11.44
N ASP A 102 -11.30 12.91 -12.21
CA ASP A 102 -10.03 13.54 -12.62
C ASP A 102 -9.25 14.08 -11.42
N TYR A 103 -9.95 14.60 -10.40
CA TYR A 103 -9.34 15.00 -9.15
C TYR A 103 -8.73 13.80 -8.42
N ARG A 104 -9.50 12.74 -8.16
CA ARG A 104 -8.97 11.54 -7.48
C ARG A 104 -7.80 10.93 -8.24
N ARG A 105 -7.87 10.86 -9.57
CA ARG A 105 -6.79 10.30 -10.37
C ARG A 105 -5.52 11.13 -10.33
N SER A 106 -5.64 12.46 -10.40
CA SER A 106 -4.46 13.35 -10.29
C SER A 106 -3.83 13.27 -8.90
N THR A 107 -4.64 13.32 -7.84
CA THR A 107 -4.16 13.12 -6.47
C THR A 107 -3.56 11.73 -6.26
N ALA A 108 -4.14 10.67 -6.81
CA ALA A 108 -3.60 9.33 -6.69
C ALA A 108 -2.23 9.19 -7.37
N LYS A 109 -2.00 9.87 -8.50
CA LYS A 109 -0.68 9.92 -9.13
C LYS A 109 0.36 10.59 -8.23
N GLU A 110 0.00 11.71 -7.60
CA GLU A 110 0.88 12.41 -6.67
C GLU A 110 1.21 11.54 -5.45
N LEU A 111 0.20 10.91 -4.85
CA LEU A 111 0.37 10.04 -3.69
C LEU A 111 1.13 8.75 -4.00
N ALA A 112 1.08 8.25 -5.23
CA ALA A 112 1.85 7.08 -5.66
C ALA A 112 3.37 7.32 -5.56
N GLU A 113 3.81 8.58 -5.52
CA GLU A 113 5.22 8.93 -5.30
C GLU A 113 5.73 8.53 -3.90
N HIS A 114 4.84 8.32 -2.93
CA HIS A 114 5.21 7.89 -1.58
C HIS A 114 5.39 6.37 -1.44
N ILE A 115 5.02 5.59 -2.46
CA ILE A 115 5.10 4.13 -2.43
C ILE A 115 6.47 3.68 -2.94
N ASN A 116 7.14 2.80 -2.18
CA ASN A 116 8.41 2.22 -2.59
C ASN A 116 8.21 1.13 -3.66
N LEU A 117 8.23 1.54 -4.93
CA LEU A 117 8.04 0.62 -6.06
C LEU A 117 9.13 -0.46 -6.16
N GLU A 118 10.34 -0.22 -5.61
CA GLU A 118 11.42 -1.22 -5.57
C GLU A 118 11.10 -2.37 -4.59
N GLY A 119 10.14 -2.18 -3.68
CA GLY A 119 9.60 -3.23 -2.82
C GLY A 119 8.54 -4.11 -3.49
N ILE A 120 8.08 -3.74 -4.68
CA ILE A 120 7.05 -4.48 -5.44
C ILE A 120 7.72 -5.43 -6.43
N SER A 121 7.26 -6.69 -6.49
CA SER A 121 7.83 -7.67 -7.41
C SER A 121 7.60 -7.28 -8.88
N GLN A 122 8.53 -7.67 -9.76
CA GLN A 122 8.44 -7.39 -11.20
C GLN A 122 7.14 -7.89 -11.84
N TYR A 123 6.61 -9.01 -11.33
CA TYR A 123 5.31 -9.53 -11.74
C TYR A 123 4.19 -8.51 -11.46
N HIS A 124 4.12 -7.98 -10.25
CA HIS A 124 3.08 -7.01 -9.85
C HIS A 124 3.30 -5.63 -10.46
N LEU A 125 4.55 -5.21 -10.66
CA LEU A 125 4.85 -3.99 -11.41
C LEU A 125 4.23 -4.05 -12.82
N THR A 126 4.31 -5.21 -13.47
CA THR A 126 3.80 -5.40 -14.84
C THR A 126 2.31 -5.68 -14.89
N LYS A 127 1.76 -6.42 -13.92
CA LYS A 127 0.35 -6.86 -13.94
C LYS A 127 -0.61 -5.94 -13.19
N THR A 128 -0.11 -5.10 -12.28
CA THR A 128 -0.95 -4.28 -11.40
C THR A 128 -0.58 -2.81 -11.49
N VAL A 129 0.71 -2.47 -11.34
CA VAL A 129 1.14 -1.05 -11.29
C VAL A 129 1.12 -0.40 -12.66
N GLN A 130 1.69 -1.04 -13.68
CA GLN A 130 1.72 -0.49 -15.04
C GLN A 130 0.31 -0.27 -15.63
N PRO A 131 -0.63 -1.24 -15.56
CA PRO A 131 -1.96 -1.05 -16.15
C PRO A 131 -2.81 0.02 -15.43
N SER A 132 -2.53 0.36 -14.17
CA SER A 132 -3.29 1.40 -13.48
C SER A 132 -3.02 2.80 -14.02
N GLY A 133 -1.85 3.02 -14.62
CA GLY A 133 -1.45 4.32 -15.15
C GLY A 133 -1.25 5.40 -14.08
N LEU A 134 -1.13 5.01 -12.80
CA LEU A 134 -0.80 5.93 -11.69
C LEU A 134 0.69 6.27 -11.63
N VAL A 135 1.54 5.43 -12.23
CA VAL A 135 2.99 5.62 -12.32
C VAL A 135 3.40 5.83 -13.77
N SER A 136 4.31 6.76 -14.02
CA SER A 136 4.83 7.01 -15.38
C SER A 136 5.69 5.84 -15.89
N GLU A 137 5.68 5.59 -17.20
CA GLU A 137 6.49 4.52 -17.80
C GLU A 137 7.99 4.74 -17.60
N GLY A 138 8.45 6.00 -17.55
CA GLY A 138 9.84 6.34 -17.23
C GLY A 138 10.24 5.82 -15.84
N LYS A 139 9.46 6.17 -14.81
CA LYS A 139 9.70 5.71 -13.44
C LYS A 139 9.61 4.18 -13.31
N LEU A 140 8.69 3.53 -14.04
CA LEU A 140 8.61 2.07 -14.07
C LEU A 140 9.84 1.43 -14.74
N SER A 141 10.37 2.04 -15.79
CA SER A 141 11.57 1.57 -16.48
C SER A 141 12.78 1.65 -15.55
N ASP A 142 12.96 2.78 -14.87
CA ASP A 142 14.05 2.98 -13.91
C ASP A 142 14.00 1.95 -12.76
N VAL A 143 12.81 1.69 -12.21
CA VAL A 143 12.63 0.68 -11.15
C VAL A 143 12.94 -0.72 -11.66
N ARG A 144 12.51 -1.06 -12.87
CA ARG A 144 12.78 -2.38 -13.49
C ARG A 144 14.28 -2.60 -13.73
N GLU A 145 14.98 -1.57 -14.20
CA GLU A 145 16.43 -1.62 -14.38
C GLU A 145 17.14 -1.89 -13.05
N LYS A 146 16.84 -1.12 -12.00
CA LYS A 146 17.39 -1.33 -10.65
C LYS A 146 17.12 -2.73 -10.10
N LEU A 147 15.90 -3.26 -10.30
CA LEU A 147 15.55 -4.61 -9.88
C LEU A 147 16.33 -5.68 -10.65
N ALA A 148 16.55 -5.48 -11.95
CA ALA A 148 17.37 -6.37 -12.76
C ALA A 148 18.83 -6.39 -12.28
N GLU A 149 19.41 -5.22 -12.00
CA GLU A 149 20.76 -5.10 -11.44
C GLU A 149 20.88 -5.81 -10.09
N LYS A 150 19.91 -5.60 -9.19
CA LYS A 150 19.88 -6.25 -7.87
C LYS A 150 19.83 -7.78 -7.99
N ASN A 151 19.02 -8.30 -8.91
CA ASN A 151 18.92 -9.73 -9.15
C ASN A 151 20.23 -10.34 -9.66
N LEU A 152 20.97 -9.62 -10.52
CA LEU A 152 22.28 -10.07 -10.99
C LEU A 152 23.28 -10.16 -9.83
N VAL A 153 23.33 -9.15 -8.97
CA VAL A 153 24.20 -9.13 -7.77
C VAL A 153 23.86 -10.27 -6.81
N ASP A 154 22.57 -10.55 -6.61
CA ASP A 154 22.13 -11.64 -5.74
C ASP A 154 22.48 -13.03 -6.32
N LEU A 155 22.41 -13.20 -7.64
CA LEU A 155 22.86 -14.41 -8.33
C LEU A 155 24.37 -14.62 -8.18
N ASP A 156 25.18 -13.59 -8.41
CA ASP A 156 26.64 -13.67 -8.24
C ASP A 156 27.01 -14.08 -6.81
N ARG A 157 26.33 -13.48 -5.82
CA ARG A 157 26.52 -13.82 -4.40
C ARG A 157 26.09 -15.26 -4.11
N TYR A 158 25.00 -15.73 -4.72
CA TYR A 158 24.54 -17.10 -4.58
C TYR A 158 25.56 -18.10 -5.15
N PHE A 159 26.06 -17.87 -6.37
CA PHE A 159 27.09 -18.71 -6.98
C PHE A 159 28.39 -18.72 -6.15
N ALA A 160 28.84 -17.56 -5.68
CA ALA A 160 30.03 -17.48 -4.81
C ALA A 160 29.85 -18.28 -3.50
N ARG A 161 28.63 -18.35 -2.95
CA ARG A 161 28.33 -19.19 -1.77
C ARG A 161 28.38 -20.68 -2.12
N LEU A 162 27.83 -21.07 -3.27
CA LEU A 162 27.87 -22.46 -3.74
C LEU A 162 29.31 -22.93 -3.98
N GLU A 163 30.14 -22.12 -4.62
CA GLU A 163 31.55 -22.44 -4.86
C GLU A 163 32.33 -22.67 -3.56
N ARG A 164 32.11 -21.80 -2.56
CA ARG A 164 32.71 -21.95 -1.22
C ARG A 164 32.22 -23.21 -0.51
N ALA A 165 30.93 -23.55 -0.63
CA ALA A 165 30.39 -24.76 -0.06
C ALA A 165 31.02 -26.00 -0.71
N ASN A 166 31.08 -26.06 -2.04
CA ASN A 166 31.68 -27.18 -2.77
C ASN A 166 33.17 -27.36 -2.46
N SER A 167 33.91 -26.26 -2.34
CA SER A 167 35.33 -26.30 -1.93
C SER A 167 35.51 -26.89 -0.52
N LYS A 168 34.56 -26.64 0.40
CA LYS A 168 34.62 -27.12 1.78
C LYS A 168 34.23 -28.60 1.94
N PHE A 169 33.35 -29.12 1.08
CA PHE A 169 32.86 -30.50 1.18
C PHE A 169 33.59 -31.51 0.27
N GLY A 170 34.56 -31.07 -0.53
CA GLY A 170 35.51 -31.97 -1.17
C GLY A 170 34.88 -32.96 -2.16
N TYR A 171 33.75 -32.61 -2.77
CA TYR A 171 33.24 -33.36 -3.92
C TYR A 171 34.17 -33.11 -5.11
N LYS A 172 35.25 -33.89 -5.18
CA LYS A 172 35.94 -34.16 -6.45
C LYS A 172 34.98 -35.00 -7.28
N CYS A 173 34.32 -34.37 -8.26
CA CYS A 173 33.87 -35.13 -9.42
C CYS A 173 35.08 -35.78 -10.10
#